data_AF-A0A3N9ULB6-F1
#
_entry.id   AF-A0A3N9ULB6-F1
#
_cell.length_a   1.000
_cell.length_b   1.000
_cell.length_c   1.000
_cell.angle_alpha   90.00
_cell.angle_beta   90.00
_cell.angle_gamma   90.00
#
_symmetry.space_group_name_H-M   'P 1'
#
loop_
_entity.id
_entity.type
_entity.pdbx_description
1 polymer ?
#
loop_
_entity_poly.entity_id
_entity_poly.type
_entity_poly.pdbx_seq_one_letter_code
_entity_poly.pdbx_strand_id
1 'polypeptide(L)'
;MKQDITQALVHEHRLIVRMLAILEEKAGQTARGEYTNYRFYLEAVDFIRNYADRFHHAKEEDVLFEELVKNGMPRENSPVAAMLMEHDQGRAFVRGMEEAATRALNGEAGQEEAIVANALGYLELLREH
;
A
#
# COMPACT_ATOMS: atom_id res chain seq x y z
N MET A 1 -28.20 -7.09 12.33
CA MET A 1 -27.64 -8.14 11.46
C MET A 1 -26.16 -8.26 11.82
N LYS A 2 -25.63 -9.46 12.08
CA LYS A 2 -24.19 -9.62 12.33
C LYS A 2 -23.44 -9.29 11.04
N GLN A 3 -22.52 -8.35 11.07
CA GLN A 3 -21.62 -8.08 9.95
C GLN A 3 -20.56 -9.17 9.91
N ASP A 4 -20.35 -9.75 8.74
CA ASP A 4 -19.21 -10.63 8.48
C ASP A 4 -17.99 -9.74 8.21
N ILE A 5 -17.08 -9.68 9.20
CA ILE A 5 -15.89 -8.83 9.13
C ILE A 5 -14.96 -9.25 7.99
N THR A 6 -14.87 -10.55 7.70
CA THR A 6 -14.00 -11.06 6.64
C THR A 6 -14.52 -10.65 5.26
N GLN A 7 -15.84 -10.66 5.06
CA GLN A 7 -16.45 -10.16 3.84
C GLN A 7 -16.28 -8.65 3.68
N ALA A 8 -16.34 -7.88 4.77
CA ALA A 8 -16.07 -6.44 4.74
C ALA A 8 -14.63 -6.16 4.29
N LEU A 9 -13.64 -6.86 4.88
CA LEU A 9 -12.23 -6.77 4.48
C LEU A 9 -12.03 -7.11 2.99
N VAL A 10 -12.62 -8.21 2.50
CA VAL A 10 -12.55 -8.57 1.07
C VAL A 10 -13.14 -7.49 0.16
N HIS A 11 -14.23 -6.83 0.57
CA HIS A 11 -14.82 -5.76 -0.23
C HIS A 11 -13.93 -4.51 -0.28
N GLU A 12 -13.29 -4.18 0.83
CA GLU A 12 -12.37 -3.05 0.93
C GLU A 12 -11.10 -3.30 0.10
N HIS A 13 -10.59 -4.53 0.14
CA HIS A 13 -9.42 -4.94 -0.63
C HIS A 13 -9.62 -4.76 -2.15
N ARG A 14 -10.86 -4.90 -2.66
CA ARG A 14 -11.16 -4.61 -4.07
C ARG A 14 -10.91 -3.15 -4.46
N LEU A 15 -11.07 -2.21 -3.54
CA LEU A 15 -10.76 -0.79 -3.79
C LEU A 15 -9.25 -0.56 -3.77
N ILE A 16 -8.52 -1.25 -2.90
CA ILE A 16 -7.05 -1.23 -2.88
C ILE A 16 -6.49 -1.74 -4.21
N VAL A 17 -6.96 -2.90 -4.69
CA VAL A 17 -6.54 -3.47 -6.00
C VAL A 17 -6.83 -2.53 -7.17
N ARG A 18 -7.97 -1.82 -7.15
CA ARG A 18 -8.26 -0.81 -8.19
C ARG A 18 -7.29 0.35 -8.16
N MET A 19 -6.91 0.82 -6.97
CA MET A 19 -5.89 1.86 -6.84
C MET A 19 -4.54 1.37 -7.36
N LEU A 20 -4.16 0.13 -7.05
CA LEU A 20 -2.91 -0.48 -7.54
C LEU A 20 -2.85 -0.53 -9.07
N ALA A 21 -3.94 -0.89 -9.74
CA ALA A 21 -3.97 -0.92 -11.20
C ALA A 21 -3.72 0.47 -11.83
N ILE A 22 -4.29 1.53 -11.23
CA ILE A 22 -4.06 2.91 -11.70
C ILE A 22 -2.62 3.32 -11.39
N LEU A 23 -2.12 3.01 -10.19
CA LEU A 23 -0.75 3.29 -9.80
C LEU A 23 0.27 2.62 -10.74
N GLU A 24 0.03 1.37 -11.13
CA GLU A 24 0.84 0.63 -12.10
C GLU A 24 0.93 1.34 -13.45
N GLU A 25 -0.24 1.73 -13.99
CA GLU A 25 -0.32 2.40 -15.28
C GLU A 25 0.47 3.71 -15.26
N LYS A 26 0.30 4.52 -14.21
CA LYS A 26 0.99 5.81 -14.07
C LYS A 26 2.48 5.65 -13.82
N ALA A 27 2.90 4.71 -12.98
CA ALA A 27 4.30 4.38 -12.78
C ALA A 27 4.97 3.95 -14.09
N GLY A 28 4.30 3.10 -14.88
CA GLY A 28 4.79 2.69 -16.20
C GLY A 28 4.92 3.87 -17.17
N GLN A 29 3.96 4.79 -17.20
CA GLN A 29 4.04 6.01 -18.02
C GLN A 29 5.16 6.95 -17.55
N THR A 30 5.33 7.13 -16.23
CA THR A 30 6.44 7.93 -15.67
C THR A 30 7.80 7.32 -16.01
N ALA A 31 7.94 6.00 -15.96
CA ALA A 31 9.18 5.31 -16.33
C ALA A 31 9.59 5.57 -17.79
N ARG A 32 8.61 5.78 -18.69
CA ARG A 32 8.84 6.12 -20.10
C ARG A 32 8.96 7.63 -20.37
N GLY A 33 8.82 8.47 -19.34
CA GLY A 33 8.79 9.93 -19.48
C GLY A 33 7.49 10.48 -20.07
N GLU A 34 6.42 9.67 -20.13
CA GLU A 34 5.11 10.03 -20.71
C GLU A 34 4.16 10.68 -19.67
N TYR A 35 4.48 10.58 -18.38
CA TYR A 35 3.65 11.09 -17.29
C TYR A 35 4.48 11.84 -16.25
N THR A 36 4.20 13.14 -16.12
CA THR A 36 4.92 14.09 -15.26
C THR A 36 4.02 14.76 -14.21
N ASN A 37 2.76 14.31 -14.07
CA ASN A 37 1.88 14.81 -13.02
C ASN A 37 2.21 14.14 -11.69
N TYR A 38 3.27 14.61 -11.02
CA TYR A 38 3.74 14.02 -9.77
C TYR A 38 2.75 14.18 -8.60
N ARG A 39 1.78 15.11 -8.70
CA ARG A 39 0.72 15.28 -7.70
C ARG A 39 -0.12 14.01 -7.51
N PHE A 40 -0.35 13.26 -8.59
CA PHE A 40 -1.08 12.00 -8.53
C PHE A 40 -0.49 11.01 -7.52
N TYR A 41 0.85 10.93 -7.42
CA TYR A 41 1.48 10.02 -6.47
C TYR A 41 1.23 10.43 -5.02
N LEU A 42 1.11 11.73 -4.74
CA LEU A 42 0.71 12.20 -3.41
C LEU A 42 -0.75 11.88 -3.10
N GLU A 43 -1.63 11.93 -4.10
CA GLU A 43 -3.04 11.53 -3.95
C GLU A 43 -3.17 10.01 -3.73
N ALA A 44 -2.37 9.21 -4.45
CA ALA A 44 -2.29 7.77 -4.23
C ALA A 44 -1.74 7.44 -2.84
N VAL A 45 -0.70 8.13 -2.38
CA VAL A 45 -0.16 8.03 -1.01
C VAL A 45 -1.24 8.34 0.02
N ASP A 46 -2.02 9.40 -0.16
CA ASP A 46 -3.10 9.77 0.75
C ASP A 46 -4.18 8.68 0.82
N PHE A 47 -4.60 8.16 -0.33
CA PHE A 47 -5.53 7.02 -0.39
C PHE A 47 -4.96 5.81 0.36
N ILE A 48 -3.71 5.42 0.08
CA ILE A 48 -3.09 4.25 0.70
C ILE A 48 -3.01 4.43 2.22
N ARG A 49 -2.54 5.57 2.70
CA ARG A 49 -2.42 5.84 4.14
C ARG A 49 -3.76 5.83 4.86
N ASN A 50 -4.76 6.49 4.29
CA ASN A 50 -6.03 6.66 4.98
C ASN A 50 -6.96 5.45 4.82
N TYR A 51 -6.96 4.83 3.63
CA TYR A 51 -7.87 3.73 3.31
C TYR A 51 -7.24 2.35 3.51
N ALA A 52 -6.08 2.08 2.92
CA ALA A 52 -5.44 0.77 3.06
C ALA A 52 -4.83 0.59 4.46
N ASP A 53 -4.06 1.55 4.94
CA ASP A 53 -3.35 1.42 6.21
C ASP A 53 -4.26 1.72 7.42
N ARG A 54 -4.61 3.00 7.64
CA ARG A 54 -5.34 3.43 8.85
C ARG A 54 -6.75 2.87 8.97
N PHE A 55 -7.37 2.46 7.87
CA PHE A 55 -8.72 1.90 7.89
C PHE A 55 -8.72 0.39 7.72
N HIS A 56 -8.18 -0.14 6.63
CA HIS A 56 -8.23 -1.58 6.34
C HIS A 56 -7.26 -2.38 7.24
N HIS A 57 -5.96 -2.07 7.23
CA HIS A 57 -4.98 -2.79 8.06
C HIS A 57 -5.28 -2.64 9.55
N ALA A 58 -5.80 -1.50 10.02
CA ALA A 58 -6.22 -1.38 11.43
C ALA A 58 -7.25 -2.46 11.85
N LYS A 59 -8.17 -2.88 10.96
CA LYS A 59 -9.08 -3.99 11.25
C LYS A 59 -8.38 -5.35 11.22
N GLU A 60 -7.36 -5.50 10.39
CA GLU A 60 -6.57 -6.72 10.32
C GLU A 60 -5.67 -6.84 11.54
N GLU A 61 -4.79 -5.87 11.74
CA GLU A 61 -3.80 -5.81 12.83
C GLU A 61 -4.46 -5.77 14.21
N ASP A 62 -5.37 -4.83 14.47
CA ASP A 62 -5.90 -4.60 15.83
C ASP A 62 -7.04 -5.56 16.22
N VAL A 63 -7.63 -6.26 15.25
CA VAL A 63 -8.81 -7.11 15.49
C VAL A 63 -8.60 -8.53 14.97
N LEU A 64 -8.51 -8.73 13.64
CA LEU A 64 -8.49 -10.07 13.08
C LEU A 64 -7.26 -10.87 13.52
N PHE A 65 -6.07 -10.29 13.41
CA PHE A 65 -4.81 -10.93 13.74
C PHE A 65 -4.69 -11.19 15.25
N GLU A 66 -5.10 -10.23 16.08
CA GLU A 66 -5.15 -10.41 17.53
C GLU A 66 -6.12 -11.54 17.94
N GLU A 67 -7.29 -11.66 17.31
CA GLU A 67 -8.20 -12.78 17.56
C GLU A 67 -7.65 -14.11 17.05
N LEU A 68 -6.98 -14.15 15.88
CA LEU A 68 -6.32 -15.37 15.39
C LEU A 68 -5.25 -15.86 16.38
N VAL A 69 -4.44 -14.94 16.91
CA VAL A 69 -3.40 -15.27 17.91
C VAL A 69 -4.03 -15.78 19.21
N LYS A 70 -5.07 -15.12 19.72
CA LYS A 70 -5.81 -15.60 20.90
C LYS A 70 -6.41 -16.99 20.70
N ASN A 71 -6.78 -17.35 19.48
CA ASN A 71 -7.33 -18.64 19.11
C ASN A 71 -6.28 -19.69 18.70
N GLY A 72 -4.99 -19.43 18.99
CA GLY A 72 -3.92 -20.43 18.89
C GLY A 72 -2.97 -20.28 17.71
N MET A 73 -3.11 -19.23 16.89
CA MET A 73 -2.07 -18.89 15.92
C MET A 73 -0.80 -18.39 16.66
N PRO A 74 0.40 -18.91 16.35
CA PRO A 74 1.63 -18.37 16.91
C PRO A 74 1.79 -16.88 16.55
N ARG A 75 2.30 -16.06 17.47
CA ARG A 75 2.59 -14.65 17.18
C ARG A 75 3.85 -14.49 16.31
N GLU A 76 4.82 -15.38 16.48
CA GLU A 76 6.07 -15.41 15.74
C GLU A 76 6.09 -16.58 14.75
N ASN A 77 6.86 -16.47 13.67
CA ASN A 77 7.00 -17.52 12.64
C ASN A 77 5.64 -18.05 12.14
N SER A 78 4.70 -17.13 11.90
CA SER A 78 3.32 -17.44 11.49
C SER A 78 2.89 -16.58 10.30
N PRO A 79 1.77 -16.91 9.64
CA PRO A 79 1.19 -16.06 8.60
C PRO A 79 0.93 -14.63 9.10
N VAL A 80 0.42 -14.46 10.33
CA VAL A 80 0.22 -13.12 10.93
C VAL A 80 1.53 -12.36 11.05
N ALA A 81 2.62 -13.01 11.46
CA ALA A 81 3.94 -12.37 11.53
C ALA A 81 4.40 -11.89 10.15
N ALA A 82 4.20 -12.70 9.10
CA ALA A 82 4.55 -12.33 7.73
C ALA A 82 3.72 -11.14 7.24
N MET A 83 2.39 -11.14 7.46
CA MET A 83 1.52 -10.03 7.07
C MET A 83 1.91 -8.71 7.74
N LEU A 84 2.24 -8.73 9.05
CA LEU A 84 2.72 -7.54 9.76
C LEU A 84 4.02 -6.99 9.17
N MET A 85 4.95 -7.87 8.82
CA MET A 85 6.21 -7.46 8.16
C MET A 85 5.94 -6.85 6.78
N GLU A 86 5.03 -7.42 6.00
CA GLU A 86 4.62 -6.90 4.71
C GLU A 86 3.93 -5.55 4.84
N HIS A 87 3.06 -5.35 5.84
CA HIS A 87 2.44 -4.04 6.09
C HIS A 87 3.51 -2.98 6.38
N ASP A 88 4.52 -3.29 7.18
CA ASP A 88 5.64 -2.38 7.45
C ASP A 88 6.48 -2.08 6.22
N GLN A 89 6.74 -3.08 5.39
CA GLN A 89 7.43 -2.91 4.11
C GLN A 89 6.61 -2.03 3.14
N GLY A 90 5.29 -2.23 3.09
CA GLY A 90 4.37 -1.41 2.32
C GLY A 90 4.41 0.05 2.77
N ARG A 91 4.38 0.28 4.08
CA ARG A 91 4.53 1.63 4.67
C ARG A 91 5.87 2.28 4.29
N ALA A 92 6.94 1.51 4.14
CA ALA A 92 8.23 2.02 3.68
C ALA A 92 8.20 2.50 2.23
N PHE A 93 7.63 1.71 1.31
CA PHE A 93 7.46 2.13 -0.08
C PHE A 93 6.59 3.38 -0.22
N VAL A 94 5.50 3.46 0.54
CA VAL A 94 4.60 4.63 0.55
C VAL A 94 5.34 5.90 0.99
N ARG A 95 6.21 5.82 2.01
CA ARG A 95 7.07 6.95 2.42
C ARG A 95 8.04 7.35 1.32
N GLY A 96 8.75 6.40 0.72
CA GLY A 96 9.71 6.69 -0.36
C GLY A 96 9.04 7.33 -1.59
N MET A 97 7.83 6.87 -1.94
CA MET A 97 7.03 7.44 -3.02
C MET A 97 6.63 8.89 -2.74
N GLU A 98 6.16 9.18 -1.52
CA GLU A 98 5.81 10.54 -1.10
C GLU A 98 7.00 11.49 -1.18
N GLU A 99 8.14 11.07 -0.63
CA GLU A 99 9.36 11.88 -0.60
C GLU A 99 9.83 12.21 -2.02
N ALA A 100 9.89 11.21 -2.90
CA ALA A 100 10.32 11.39 -4.29
C ALA A 100 9.33 12.29 -5.07
N ALA A 101 8.02 12.05 -4.94
CA ALA A 101 7.01 12.89 -5.57
C ALA A 101 7.04 14.34 -5.08
N THR A 102 7.30 14.55 -3.78
CA THR A 102 7.44 15.89 -3.20
C THR A 102 8.66 16.62 -3.76
N ARG A 103 9.82 15.96 -3.82
CA ARG A 103 11.04 16.54 -4.42
C ARG A 103 10.84 16.87 -5.90
N ALA A 104 10.16 16.00 -6.64
CA ALA A 104 9.84 16.22 -8.06
C ALA A 104 8.97 17.48 -8.25
N LEU A 105 7.94 17.66 -7.41
CA LEU A 105 7.09 18.85 -7.41
C LEU A 105 7.83 20.13 -7.02
N ASN A 106 8.90 20.02 -6.24
CA ASN A 106 9.77 21.14 -5.89
C ASN A 106 10.82 21.47 -6.99
N GLY A 107 10.80 20.74 -8.11
CA GLY A 107 11.67 20.98 -9.25
C GLY A 107 13.01 20.25 -9.20
N GLU A 108 13.20 19.32 -8.28
CA GLU A 108 14.37 18.45 -8.27
C GLU A 108 14.27 17.45 -9.43
N ALA A 109 15.27 17.44 -10.31
CA ALA A 109 15.32 16.54 -11.46
C ALA A 109 15.65 15.10 -11.04
N GLY A 110 15.23 14.12 -11.85
CA GLY A 110 15.62 12.72 -11.72
C GLY A 110 14.90 11.96 -10.60
N GLN A 111 13.77 12.46 -10.11
CA GLN A 111 12.98 11.78 -9.07
C GLN A 111 12.09 10.67 -9.63
N GLU A 112 11.92 10.61 -10.96
CA GLU A 112 11.07 9.65 -11.66
C GLU A 112 11.45 8.21 -11.33
N GLU A 113 12.75 7.89 -11.31
CA GLU A 113 13.25 6.55 -10.99
C GLU A 113 12.86 6.14 -9.56
N ALA A 114 13.00 7.04 -8.59
CA ALA A 114 12.64 6.79 -7.20
C ALA A 114 11.12 6.65 -7.02
N ILE A 115 10.31 7.47 -7.72
CA ILE A 115 8.85 7.34 -7.71
C ILE A 115 8.44 5.97 -8.25
N VAL A 116 8.97 5.59 -9.41
CA VAL A 116 8.66 4.32 -10.08
C VAL A 116 9.10 3.13 -9.24
N ALA A 117 10.32 3.14 -8.70
CA ALA A 117 10.83 2.05 -7.88
C ALA A 117 9.94 1.80 -6.64
N ASN A 118 9.52 2.86 -5.95
CA ASN A 118 8.64 2.72 -4.79
C ASN A 118 7.21 2.30 -5.18
N ALA A 119 6.66 2.84 -6.26
CA ALA A 119 5.32 2.47 -6.74
C ALA A 119 5.25 1.01 -7.18
N LEU A 120 6.23 0.54 -7.95
CA LEU A 120 6.29 -0.84 -8.41
C LEU A 120 6.66 -1.81 -7.29
N GLY A 121 7.55 -1.42 -6.36
CA GLY A 121 7.86 -2.22 -5.19
C GLY A 121 6.65 -2.41 -4.26
N TYR A 122 5.86 -1.36 -4.03
CA TYR A 122 4.60 -1.46 -3.29
C TYR A 122 3.60 -2.40 -3.98
N LEU A 123 3.52 -2.32 -5.31
CA LEU A 123 2.60 -3.12 -6.11
C LEU A 123 3.01 -4.59 -6.17
N GLU A 124 4.31 -4.89 -6.29
CA GLU A 124 4.83 -6.27 -6.26
C GLU A 124 4.51 -6.91 -4.91
N LEU A 125 4.79 -6.20 -3.81
CA LEU A 125 4.44 -6.64 -2.46
C LEU A 125 2.95 -6.95 -2.33
N LEU A 126 2.07 -6.04 -2.74
CA LEU A 126 0.61 -6.23 -2.61
C LEU A 126 -0.01 -7.23 -3.60
N ARG A 127 0.75 -7.74 -4.57
CA ARG A 127 0.29 -8.85 -5.42
C ARG A 127 0.48 -10.21 -4.75
N GLU A 128 1.47 -10.31 -3.87
CA GLU A 128 1.76 -11.55 -3.12
C GLU A 128 1.04 -11.59 -1.77
N HIS A 129 0.80 -10.43 -1.18
CA HIS A 129 0.00 -10.21 0.03
C HIS A 129 -1.47 -10.65 -0.14
#